data_AF-A0A6M8FKF8-F1
#
_entry.id   AF-A0A6M8FKF8-F1
#
_cell.length_a   1.000
_cell.length_b   1.000
_cell.length_c   1.000
_cell.angle_alpha   90.00
_cell.angle_beta   90.00
_cell.angle_gamma   90.00
#
_symmetry.space_group_name_H-M   'P 1'
#
loop_
_entity.id
_entity.type
_entity.pdbx_description
1 polymer ?
#
loop_
_entity_poly.entity_id
_entity_poly.type
_entity_poly.pdbx_seq_one_letter_code
_entity_poly.pdbx_strand_id
1 'polypeptide(L)'
;MHEMVHVWQHQLGYWVKLHGMLLHPGSLWGLLGDPYQYTLDATKKLQDYNMEQQGDIIADHYALSSGLSALSNSGRQVRDRSLFNLVLADFLKDPSNANARP
;
A
#
# COMPACT_ATOMS: atom_id res chain seq x y z
N MET A 1 8.70 0.39 7.64
CA MET A 1 7.70 1.32 7.09
C MET A 1 6.36 0.65 6.86
N HIS A 2 6.32 -0.50 6.18
CA HIS A 2 5.11 -1.31 5.99
C HIS A 2 4.24 -1.41 7.26
N GLU A 3 4.79 -1.95 8.35
CA GLU A 3 4.04 -2.08 9.62
C GLU A 3 3.56 -0.74 10.21
N MET A 4 4.28 0.35 9.94
CA MET A 4 3.86 1.68 10.38
C MET A 4 2.67 2.21 9.58
N VAL A 5 2.49 1.75 8.33
CA VAL A 5 1.28 2.02 7.55
C VAL A 5 0.08 1.35 8.20
N HIS A 6 0.22 0.15 8.73
CA HIS A 6 -0.86 -0.50 9.48
C HIS A 6 -1.17 0.22 10.79
N VAL A 7 -0.17 0.74 11.50
CA VAL A 7 -0.39 1.62 12.67
C VAL A 7 -1.17 2.87 12.24
N TRP A 8 -0.80 3.50 11.13
CA TRP A 8 -1.50 4.67 10.57
C TRP A 8 -2.95 4.34 10.18
N GLN A 9 -3.19 3.24 9.46
CA GLN A 9 -4.53 2.76 9.11
C GLN A 9 -5.38 2.56 10.37
N HIS A 10 -4.83 1.93 11.41
CA HIS A 10 -5.51 1.75 12.69
C HIS A 10 -5.84 3.08 13.37
N GLN A 11 -4.93 4.05 13.36
CA GLN A 11 -5.17 5.40 13.91
C GLN A 11 -6.29 6.16 13.18
N LEU A 12 -6.52 5.87 11.90
CA LEU A 12 -7.66 6.38 11.11
C LEU A 12 -8.94 5.52 11.23
N GLY A 13 -8.96 4.60 12.19
CA GLY A 13 -10.13 3.76 12.50
C GLY A 13 -10.32 2.56 11.56
N TYR A 14 -9.31 2.16 10.78
CA TYR A 14 -9.35 0.94 9.98
C TYR A 14 -9.07 -0.29 10.85
N TRP A 15 -9.90 -1.33 10.74
CA TRP A 15 -9.78 -2.54 11.55
C TRP A 15 -8.79 -3.53 10.93
N VAL A 16 -7.50 -3.22 11.03
CA VAL A 16 -6.38 -3.96 10.41
C VAL A 16 -6.44 -5.46 10.71
N LYS A 17 -6.66 -5.86 11.97
CA LYS A 17 -6.67 -7.27 12.38
C LYS A 17 -7.83 -8.06 11.74
N LEU A 18 -9.00 -7.44 11.60
CA LEU A 18 -10.17 -8.07 11.00
C LEU A 18 -9.98 -8.25 9.48
N HIS A 19 -9.43 -7.24 8.82
CA HIS A 19 -9.22 -7.28 7.37
C HIS A 19 -8.06 -8.17 6.97
N GLY A 20 -6.95 -8.18 7.73
CA GLY A 20 -5.88 -9.17 7.54
C GLY A 20 -6.39 -10.60 7.70
N MET A 21 -7.23 -10.86 8.71
CA MET A 21 -7.86 -12.16 8.91
C MET A 21 -8.83 -12.56 7.77
N LEU A 22 -9.35 -11.64 6.96
CA LEU A 22 -10.23 -11.94 5.82
C LEU A 22 -9.48 -12.04 4.48
N LEU A 23 -8.41 -11.26 4.30
CA LEU A 23 -7.57 -11.27 3.10
C LEU A 23 -6.75 -12.56 2.99
N HIS A 24 -6.11 -12.97 4.08
CA HIS A 24 -5.22 -14.14 4.08
C HIS A 24 -5.93 -15.47 3.78
N PRO A 25 -7.14 -15.78 4.31
CA PRO A 25 -7.85 -16.99 3.93
C PRO A 25 -8.23 -17.02 2.45
N GLY A 26 -8.72 -15.91 1.88
CA GLY A 26 -9.05 -15.86 0.46
C GLY A 26 -7.85 -16.18 -0.44
N SER A 27 -6.65 -15.70 -0.08
CA SER A 27 -5.40 -16.05 -0.76
C SER A 27 -4.93 -17.48 -0.46
N LEU A 28 -5.09 -17.97 0.78
CA LEU A 28 -4.72 -19.33 1.18
C LEU A 28 -5.58 -20.42 0.50
N TRP A 29 -6.84 -20.10 0.17
CA TRP A 29 -7.74 -20.97 -0.59
C TRP A 29 -7.65 -20.76 -2.11
N GLY A 30 -6.73 -19.91 -2.59
CA GLY A 30 -6.53 -19.64 -4.03
C GLY A 30 -7.69 -18.89 -4.69
N LEU A 31 -8.58 -18.28 -3.91
CA LEU A 31 -9.74 -17.52 -4.38
C LEU A 31 -9.38 -16.04 -4.67
N LEU A 32 -8.29 -15.55 -4.09
CA LEU A 32 -7.72 -14.22 -4.29
C LEU A 32 -6.23 -14.36 -4.67
N GLY A 33 -5.73 -13.45 -5.52
CA GLY A 33 -4.32 -13.36 -5.85
C GLY A 33 -3.44 -12.98 -4.64
N ASP A 34 -2.12 -12.94 -4.84
CA ASP A 34 -1.16 -12.52 -3.81
C ASP A 34 -1.51 -11.11 -3.29
N PRO A 35 -1.93 -10.95 -2.01
CA PRO A 35 -2.43 -9.69 -1.49
C PRO A 35 -1.35 -8.61 -1.43
N TYR A 36 -0.07 -8.98 -1.50
CA TYR A 36 1.08 -8.07 -1.50
C TYR A 36 1.43 -7.55 -2.91
N GLN A 37 1.02 -8.26 -3.97
CA GLN A 37 1.34 -7.83 -5.32
C GLN A 37 0.46 -6.65 -5.74
N TYR A 38 1.12 -5.56 -6.12
CA TYR A 38 0.49 -4.39 -6.72
C TYR A 38 1.12 -4.03 -8.07
N THR A 39 0.32 -3.35 -8.89
CA THR A 39 0.75 -2.64 -10.10
C THR A 39 0.31 -1.19 -9.96
N LEU A 40 1.25 -0.24 -10.09
CA LEU A 40 0.89 1.18 -10.07
C LEU A 40 0.16 1.55 -11.36
N ASP A 41 -0.90 2.32 -11.23
CA ASP A 41 -1.70 2.83 -12.34
C ASP A 41 -1.91 4.33 -12.13
N ALA A 42 -1.66 5.13 -13.17
CA ALA A 42 -1.77 6.59 -13.11
C ALA A 42 -3.21 7.08 -12.87
N THR A 43 -4.21 6.23 -13.10
CA THR A 43 -5.63 6.53 -12.86
C THR A 43 -6.08 6.19 -11.45
N LYS A 44 -5.28 5.45 -10.67
CA LYS A 44 -5.59 5.00 -9.32
C LYS A 44 -4.98 5.91 -8.25
N LYS A 45 -5.62 5.89 -7.09
CA LYS A 45 -5.18 6.50 -5.83
C LYS A 45 -4.85 5.43 -4.81
N LEU A 46 -4.14 5.80 -3.75
CA LEU A 46 -3.73 4.88 -2.69
C LEU A 46 -4.91 4.05 -2.13
N GLN A 47 -6.07 4.68 -1.94
CA GLN A 47 -7.30 4.04 -1.46
C GLN A 47 -7.86 2.95 -2.40
N ASP A 48 -7.46 2.92 -3.68
CA ASP A 48 -7.88 1.87 -4.63
C ASP A 48 -7.07 0.58 -4.48
N TYR A 49 -6.11 0.56 -3.55
CA TYR A 49 -5.27 -0.58 -3.21
C TYR A 49 -5.67 -1.15 -1.85
N ASN A 50 -5.54 -2.46 -1.68
CA ASN A 50 -5.85 -3.12 -0.41
C ASN A 50 -4.84 -2.73 0.69
N MET A 51 -5.13 -3.08 1.96
CA MET A 51 -4.31 -2.67 3.11
C MET A 51 -2.83 -3.08 3.02
N GLU A 52 -2.51 -4.25 2.48
CA GLU A 52 -1.14 -4.76 2.34
C GLU A 52 -0.42 -4.06 1.19
N GLN A 53 -1.11 -3.88 0.06
CA GLN A 53 -0.59 -3.11 -1.08
C GLN A 53 -0.29 -1.67 -0.69
N GLN A 54 -1.15 -1.01 0.09
CA GLN A 54 -0.87 0.33 0.62
C GLN A 54 0.39 0.34 1.49
N GLY A 55 0.57 -0.71 2.32
CA GLY A 55 1.76 -0.93 3.14
C GLY A 55 3.04 -0.94 2.31
N ASP A 56 3.06 -1.77 1.27
CA ASP A 56 4.20 -1.91 0.38
C ASP A 56 4.43 -0.64 -0.47
N ILE A 57 3.37 -0.02 -1.00
CA ILE A 57 3.47 1.19 -1.84
C ILE A 57 4.11 2.35 -1.06
N ILE A 58 3.67 2.61 0.17
CA ILE A 58 4.24 3.69 1.01
C ILE A 58 5.66 3.31 1.45
N ALA A 59 5.91 2.04 1.80
CA ALA A 59 7.24 1.58 2.20
C ALA A 59 8.25 1.73 1.05
N ASP A 60 7.87 1.37 -0.17
CA ASP A 60 8.70 1.47 -1.36
C ASP A 60 8.97 2.91 -1.75
N HIS A 61 7.96 3.80 -1.69
CA HIS A 61 8.17 5.23 -1.91
C HIS A 61 9.15 5.84 -0.90
N TYR A 62 9.02 5.47 0.38
CA TYR A 62 9.97 5.89 1.42
C TYR A 62 11.39 5.36 1.16
N ALA A 63 11.52 4.07 0.82
CA ALA A 63 12.82 3.48 0.54
C ALA A 63 13.51 4.17 -0.65
N LEU A 64 12.77 4.40 -1.74
CA LEU A 64 13.27 5.10 -2.93
C LEU A 64 13.69 6.54 -2.63
N SER A 65 12.88 7.30 -1.89
CA SER A 65 13.18 8.69 -1.51
C SER A 65 14.36 8.80 -0.54
N SER A 66 14.60 7.75 0.25
CA SER A 66 15.70 7.68 1.23
C SER A 66 16.98 7.03 0.66
N GLY A 67 16.99 6.64 -0.61
CA GLY A 67 18.14 5.95 -1.23
C GLY A 67 18.39 4.53 -0.70
N LEU A 68 17.38 3.91 -0.10
CA LEU A 68 17.44 2.54 0.43
C LEU A 68 17.09 1.52 -0.66
N SER A 69 17.68 0.32 -0.57
CA SER A 69 17.43 -0.79 -1.51
C SER A 69 16.33 -1.76 -1.03
N ALA A 70 15.73 -1.51 0.14
CA ALA A 70 14.71 -2.35 0.74
C ALA A 70 13.34 -2.12 0.07
N LEU A 71 13.17 -2.71 -1.13
CA LEU A 71 11.93 -2.67 -1.90
C LEU A 71 11.16 -3.99 -1.80
N SER A 72 9.83 -3.92 -1.90
CA SER A 72 8.96 -5.07 -2.11
C SER A 72 9.23 -5.74 -3.47
N ASN A 73 8.63 -6.90 -3.71
CA ASN A 73 8.70 -7.55 -5.03
C ASN A 73 8.09 -6.66 -6.12
N SER A 74 6.93 -6.07 -5.87
CA SER A 74 6.26 -5.16 -6.81
C SER A 74 7.04 -3.87 -7.02
N GLY A 75 7.57 -3.26 -5.96
CA GLY A 75 8.38 -2.04 -6.04
C GLY A 75 9.62 -2.19 -6.92
N ARG A 76 10.28 -3.36 -6.88
CA ARG A 76 11.41 -3.67 -7.77
C ARG A 76 11.02 -3.69 -9.26
N GLN A 77 9.78 -4.02 -9.58
CA GLN A 77 9.29 -4.12 -10.96
C GLN A 77 8.75 -2.79 -11.52
N VAL A 78 8.56 -1.77 -10.66
CA VAL A 78 8.11 -0.44 -11.09
C VAL A 78 9.19 0.24 -11.93
N ARG A 79 8.94 0.38 -13.23
CA ARG A 79 9.86 1.04 -14.17
C ARG A 79 9.78 2.56 -14.08
N ASP A 80 8.56 3.10 -14.01
CA ASP A 80 8.31 4.52 -13.88
C ASP A 80 8.04 4.89 -12.42
N ARG A 81 9.06 5.45 -11.76
CA ARG A 81 8.97 5.85 -10.35
C ARG A 81 8.06 7.05 -10.13
N SER A 82 7.73 7.82 -11.16
CA SER A 82 6.81 8.96 -11.04
C SER A 82 5.40 8.52 -10.66
N LEU A 83 5.03 7.27 -10.99
CA LEU A 83 3.74 6.67 -10.64
C LEU A 83 3.49 6.64 -9.13
N PHE A 84 4.53 6.48 -8.29
CA PHE A 84 4.36 6.55 -6.84
C PHE A 84 3.82 7.92 -6.42
N ASN A 85 4.33 9.00 -6.99
CA ASN A 85 3.88 10.35 -6.66
C ASN A 85 2.43 10.60 -7.13
N LEU A 86 1.98 9.95 -8.21
CA LEU A 86 0.60 10.06 -8.70
C LEU A 86 -0.39 9.31 -7.80
N VAL A 87 -0.06 8.07 -7.45
CA VAL A 87 -0.87 7.21 -6.57
C VAL A 87 -0.94 7.79 -5.15
N LEU A 88 0.18 8.32 -4.65
CA LEU A 88 0.29 8.91 -3.31
C LEU A 88 -0.06 10.39 -3.25
N ALA A 89 -0.45 11.04 -4.35
CA ALA A 89 -0.64 12.49 -4.40
C ALA A 89 -1.56 13.02 -3.28
N ASP A 90 -2.70 12.36 -3.07
CA ASP A 90 -3.70 12.79 -2.08
C ASP A 90 -3.25 12.45 -0.65
N PHE A 91 -2.58 11.31 -0.47
CA PHE A 91 -1.97 10.92 0.81
C PHE A 91 -0.87 11.88 1.25
N LEU A 92 0.04 12.27 0.33
CA LEU A 92 1.13 13.20 0.63
C LEU A 92 0.61 14.62 0.91
N LYS A 93 -0.55 14.98 0.35
CA LYS A 93 -1.20 16.26 0.62
C LYS A 93 -1.87 16.29 1.99
N ASP A 94 -2.55 15.22 2.37
CA ASP A 94 -3.23 15.10 3.66
C ASP A 94 -3.23 13.64 4.14
N PRO A 95 -2.19 13.22 4.90
CA PRO A 95 -2.11 11.85 5.42
C PRO A 95 -3.11 11.59 6.55
N SER A 96 -3.79 12.61 7.07
CA SER A 96 -4.86 12.45 8.07
C SER A 96 -6.24 12.26 7.45
N ASN A 97 -6.35 12.32 6.12
CA ASN A 97 -7.60 12.10 5.41
C ASN A 97 -8.04 10.63 5.50
N ALA A 98 -9.12 10.38 6.24
CA ALA A 98 -9.67 9.02 6.41
C ALA A 98 -10.19 8.39 5.10
N ASN A 99 -10.35 9.16 4.03
CA ASN A 99 -10.69 8.61 2.71
C ASN A 99 -9.50 7.91 2.03
N ALA A 100 -8.28 8.12 2.51
CA ALA A 100 -7.09 7.41 2.02
C ALA A 100 -7.02 5.93 2.47
N ARG A 101 -7.99 5.45 3.24
CA ARG A 101 -8.11 4.06 3.67
C ARG A 101 -8.53 3.14 2.50
N PRO A 102 -8.19 1.84 2.54
CA PRO A 102 -8.66 0.85 1.57
C PRO A 102 -10.19 0.71 1.53
#